data_AF-A0AAP2CJ19-F1
#
_entry.id   AF-A0AAP2CJ19-F1
#
_cell.length_a   1.000
_cell.length_b   1.000
_cell.length_c   1.000
_cell.angle_alpha   90.00
_cell.angle_beta   90.00
_cell.angle_gamma   90.00
#
_symmetry.space_group_name_H-M   'P 1'
#
loop_
_entity.id
_entity.type
_entity.pdbx_description
1 polymer ?
#
loop_
_entity_poly.entity_id
_entity_poly.type
_entity_poly.pdbx_seq_one_letter_code
_entity_poly.pdbx_strand_id
1 'polypeptide(L)'
;MDDFQTYTLFIFEIDSLSHEDISSLHDQFNSTNISHSFDYEFQKLMLSRSSLSGTLIKRTITSLKYFDIEEKIFSNRTIEIFSEVEFDIDTLNNLLIIYGSSVDIPKFKGVFKRILTKGKSLTPLNISPYVIYNKIKLTSIFFKIYKMSIQAYKHTEGAIGMFKPDISKNQIAKNLFEEYKHDVTKCLIYFTYDNFEFYTNFSKTGNLQIRCHEDDFLEIQKILIKTLII
;
A
#
# COMPACT_ATOMS: atom_id res chain seq x y z
N MET A 1 16.55 17.04 -14.64
CA MET A 1 15.26 17.01 -13.94
C MET A 1 15.20 15.59 -13.40
N ASP A 2 15.47 15.40 -12.11
CA ASP A 2 15.61 14.04 -11.57
C ASP A 2 14.22 13.40 -11.58
N ASP A 3 14.05 12.40 -12.44
CA ASP A 3 12.74 11.81 -12.76
C ASP A 3 12.37 10.81 -11.66
N PHE A 4 11.91 11.35 -10.54
CA PHE A 4 11.43 10.57 -9.39
C PHE A 4 9.94 10.28 -9.56
N GLN A 5 9.58 9.00 -9.71
CA GLN A 5 8.20 8.52 -9.71
C GLN A 5 7.74 8.19 -8.28
N THR A 6 6.42 8.17 -8.05
CA THR A 6 5.84 7.82 -6.74
C THR A 6 5.00 6.56 -6.87
N TYR A 7 5.39 5.52 -6.15
CA TYR A 7 4.68 4.25 -6.06
C TYR A 7 3.95 4.19 -4.72
N THR A 8 2.69 3.75 -4.73
CA THR A 8 1.91 3.53 -3.50
C THR A 8 1.59 2.06 -3.35
N LEU A 9 1.97 1.50 -2.21
CA LEU A 9 1.89 0.08 -1.90
C LEU A 9 1.02 -0.12 -0.67
N PHE A 10 0.27 -1.21 -0.71
CA PHE A 10 -0.49 -1.74 0.42
C PHE A 10 -0.10 -3.19 0.63
N ILE A 11 0.39 -3.47 1.82
CA ILE A 11 1.00 -4.75 2.14
C ILE A 11 0.10 -5.46 3.15
N PHE A 12 -0.20 -6.71 2.85
CA PHE A 12 -1.00 -7.58 3.70
C PHE A 12 -0.20 -8.85 3.98
N GLU A 13 -0.26 -9.33 5.21
CA GLU A 13 0.20 -10.66 5.59
C GLU A 13 -0.90 -11.67 5.24
N ILE A 14 -0.49 -12.82 4.74
CA ILE A 14 -1.35 -13.97 4.49
C ILE A 14 -0.93 -15.08 5.45
N ASP A 15 -1.87 -15.72 6.13
CA ASP A 15 -1.52 -16.82 7.03
C ASP A 15 -1.01 -18.05 6.27
N SER A 16 0.25 -18.42 6.50
CA SER A 16 0.86 -19.72 6.13
C SER A 16 0.69 -20.10 4.65
N LEU A 17 1.30 -19.36 3.71
CA LEU A 17 1.27 -19.69 2.29
C LEU A 17 2.35 -20.73 1.93
N SER A 18 1.95 -21.81 1.28
CA SER A 18 2.87 -22.83 0.74
C SER A 18 3.08 -22.66 -0.77
N HIS A 19 4.07 -23.34 -1.34
CA HIS A 19 4.24 -23.36 -2.80
C HIS A 19 3.03 -24.00 -3.52
N GLU A 20 2.46 -25.07 -2.95
CA GLU A 20 1.24 -25.71 -3.49
C GLU A 20 0.05 -24.73 -3.51
N ASP A 21 -0.02 -23.83 -2.51
CA ASP A 21 -1.03 -22.78 -2.49
C ASP A 21 -0.87 -21.82 -3.69
N ILE A 22 0.34 -21.45 -4.11
CA ILE A 22 0.52 -20.55 -5.27
C ILE A 22 -0.01 -21.18 -6.55
N SER A 23 0.35 -22.44 -6.85
CA SER A 23 -0.10 -23.07 -8.11
C SER A 23 -1.63 -23.18 -8.15
N SER A 24 -2.23 -23.54 -7.02
CA SER A 24 -3.70 -23.55 -6.86
C SER A 24 -4.31 -22.16 -7.02
N LEU A 25 -3.68 -21.11 -6.48
CA LEU A 25 -4.13 -19.72 -6.64
C LEU A 25 -4.02 -19.25 -8.09
N HIS A 26 -2.93 -19.60 -8.79
CA HIS A 26 -2.76 -19.27 -10.19
C HIS A 26 -3.87 -19.89 -11.05
N ASP A 27 -4.22 -21.15 -10.82
CA ASP A 27 -5.33 -21.81 -11.53
C ASP A 27 -6.68 -21.19 -11.19
N GLN A 28 -6.92 -20.87 -9.92
CA GLN A 28 -8.13 -20.17 -9.48
C GLN A 28 -8.25 -18.78 -10.13
N PHE A 29 -7.16 -18.00 -10.16
CA PHE A 29 -7.14 -16.68 -10.78
C PHE A 29 -7.41 -16.77 -12.29
N ASN A 30 -6.78 -17.71 -13.00
CA ASN A 30 -7.04 -17.95 -14.43
C ASN A 30 -8.47 -18.41 -14.72
N SER A 31 -9.11 -19.10 -13.77
CA SER A 31 -10.51 -19.52 -13.91
C SER A 31 -11.52 -18.38 -13.69
N THR A 32 -11.06 -17.22 -13.22
CA THR A 32 -11.94 -16.10 -12.87
C THR A 32 -12.00 -15.08 -13.99
N ASN A 33 -13.17 -14.92 -14.61
CA ASN A 33 -13.44 -13.96 -15.68
C ASN A 33 -14.63 -13.07 -15.33
N ILE A 34 -14.62 -11.82 -15.83
CA ILE A 34 -15.77 -10.92 -15.70
C ILE A 34 -16.98 -11.57 -16.37
N SER A 35 -18.04 -11.76 -15.59
CA SER A 35 -19.26 -12.46 -16.00
C SER A 35 -20.46 -11.92 -15.21
N HIS A 36 -21.63 -12.55 -15.34
CA HIS A 36 -22.76 -12.26 -14.44
C HIS A 36 -22.49 -12.68 -12.99
N SER A 37 -21.55 -13.60 -12.77
CA SER A 37 -21.21 -14.14 -11.45
C SER A 37 -20.03 -13.43 -10.79
N PHE A 38 -19.16 -12.79 -11.59
CA PHE A 38 -17.99 -12.07 -11.11
C PHE A 38 -17.86 -10.70 -11.78
N ASP A 39 -17.69 -9.66 -10.96
CA ASP A 39 -17.39 -8.31 -11.44
C ASP A 39 -15.87 -8.05 -11.52
N TYR A 40 -15.05 -9.09 -11.64
CA TYR A 40 -13.61 -8.97 -11.68
C TYR A 40 -12.95 -10.10 -12.48
N GLU A 41 -11.74 -9.86 -12.96
CA GLU A 41 -10.88 -10.82 -13.65
C GLU A 41 -9.42 -10.57 -13.34
N PHE A 42 -8.59 -11.59 -13.51
CA PHE A 42 -7.14 -11.49 -13.41
C PHE A 42 -6.52 -11.59 -14.80
N GLN A 43 -5.58 -10.69 -15.08
CA GLN A 43 -4.83 -10.64 -16.33
C GLN A 43 -3.33 -10.63 -16.06
N LYS A 44 -2.54 -10.95 -17.11
CA LYS A 44 -1.07 -10.89 -17.10
C LYS A 44 -0.44 -11.64 -15.91
N LEU A 45 -1.04 -12.78 -15.54
CA LEU A 45 -0.56 -13.60 -14.43
C LEU A 45 0.81 -14.17 -14.78
N MET A 46 1.78 -13.95 -13.89
CA MET A 46 3.14 -14.44 -13.99
C MET A 46 3.44 -15.27 -12.74
N LEU A 47 3.71 -16.56 -12.96
CA LEU A 47 4.04 -17.51 -11.89
C LEU A 47 5.55 -17.72 -11.83
N SER A 48 6.13 -17.57 -10.64
CA SER A 48 7.49 -17.98 -10.33
C SER A 48 7.49 -19.07 -9.25
N ARG A 49 8.68 -19.53 -8.82
CA ARG A 49 8.80 -20.55 -7.76
C ARG A 49 8.26 -20.07 -6.41
N SER A 50 8.30 -18.77 -6.16
CA SER A 50 7.93 -18.22 -4.85
C SER A 50 7.11 -16.94 -4.94
N SER A 51 6.61 -16.61 -6.13
CA SER A 51 5.74 -15.47 -6.31
C SER A 51 4.69 -15.68 -7.38
N LEU A 52 3.60 -14.94 -7.25
CA LEU A 52 2.55 -14.83 -8.25
C LEU A 52 2.15 -13.36 -8.37
N SER A 53 2.46 -12.77 -9.53
CA SER A 53 2.14 -11.38 -9.83
C SER A 53 1.13 -11.28 -10.96
N GLY A 54 0.41 -10.17 -11.04
CA GLY A 54 -0.47 -9.89 -12.17
C GLY A 54 -1.28 -8.61 -11.99
N THR A 55 -2.30 -8.46 -12.83
CA THR A 55 -3.23 -7.33 -12.78
C THR A 55 -4.62 -7.84 -12.45
N LEU A 56 -5.27 -7.27 -11.44
CA LEU A 56 -6.66 -7.50 -11.13
C LEU A 56 -7.51 -6.36 -11.69
N ILE A 57 -8.45 -6.69 -12.56
CA ILE A 57 -9.41 -5.74 -13.13
C ILE A 57 -10.74 -5.94 -12.42
N LYS A 58 -11.35 -4.85 -11.96
CA LYS A 58 -12.67 -4.83 -11.34
C LYS A 58 -13.60 -3.92 -12.12
N ARG A 59 -14.72 -4.49 -12.55
CA ARG A 59 -15.88 -3.79 -13.11
C ARG A 59 -16.74 -3.24 -11.97
N THR A 60 -17.15 -1.99 -12.09
CA THR A 60 -18.12 -1.33 -11.21
C THR A 60 -19.25 -0.78 -12.07
N ILE A 61 -20.47 -1.26 -11.85
CA ILE A 61 -21.67 -0.72 -12.51
C ILE A 61 -22.13 0.49 -11.70
N THR A 62 -22.29 1.63 -12.36
CA THR A 62 -22.78 2.86 -11.74
C THR A 62 -23.75 3.60 -12.66
N SER A 63 -24.37 4.67 -12.17
CA SER A 63 -25.32 5.48 -12.94
C SER A 63 -24.84 6.91 -13.04
N LEU A 64 -24.77 7.44 -14.25
CA LEU A 64 -24.51 8.85 -14.52
C LEU A 64 -25.83 9.57 -14.75
N LYS A 65 -26.09 10.60 -13.96
CA LYS A 65 -27.22 11.52 -14.17
C LYS A 65 -26.88 12.43 -15.33
N TYR A 66 -27.74 12.48 -16.34
CA TYR A 66 -27.67 13.45 -17.41
C TYR A 66 -29.02 14.11 -17.59
N PHE A 67 -29.00 15.33 -18.10
CA PHE A 67 -30.23 16.03 -18.46
C PHE A 67 -30.56 15.69 -19.92
N ASP A 68 -31.71 15.05 -20.12
CA ASP A 68 -32.23 14.80 -21.45
C ASP A 68 -32.86 16.09 -21.97
N ILE A 69 -32.28 16.67 -23.02
CA ILE A 69 -32.72 17.96 -23.55
C ILE A 69 -34.05 17.82 -24.29
N GLU A 70 -34.31 16.67 -24.91
CA GLU A 70 -35.53 16.41 -25.68
C GLU A 70 -36.72 16.20 -24.75
N GLU A 71 -36.53 15.35 -23.74
CA GLU A 71 -37.57 15.03 -22.76
C GLU A 71 -37.65 16.03 -21.59
N LYS A 72 -36.67 16.95 -21.47
CA LYS A 72 -36.51 17.94 -20.38
C LYS A 72 -36.54 17.32 -18.98
N ILE A 73 -36.05 16.09 -18.84
CA ILE A 73 -35.97 15.35 -17.57
C ILE A 73 -34.53 14.98 -17.22
N PHE A 74 -34.27 14.80 -15.92
CA PHE A 74 -33.05 14.15 -15.48
C PHE A 74 -33.19 12.63 -15.61
N SER A 75 -32.39 12.04 -16.49
CA SER A 75 -32.35 10.61 -16.74
C SER A 75 -31.06 9.99 -16.18
N ASN A 76 -31.11 8.71 -15.82
CA ASN A 76 -29.95 7.95 -15.40
C ASN A 76 -29.49 7.06 -16.54
N ARG A 77 -28.22 7.17 -16.90
CA ARG A 77 -27.55 6.20 -17.79
C ARG A 77 -26.71 5.27 -16.95
N THR A 78 -26.99 3.97 -17.00
CA THR A 78 -26.10 2.96 -16.44
C THR A 78 -24.82 2.92 -17.26
N ILE A 79 -23.68 3.01 -16.59
CA ILE A 79 -22.35 2.91 -17.18
C ILE A 79 -21.51 1.88 -16.41
N GLU A 80 -20.54 1.31 -17.10
CA GLU A 80 -19.56 0.40 -16.51
C GLU A 80 -18.22 1.14 -16.39
N ILE A 81 -17.61 1.08 -15.20
CA ILE A 81 -16.28 1.63 -14.94
C ILE A 81 -15.36 0.47 -14.60
N PHE A 82 -14.23 0.40 -15.29
CA PHE A 82 -13.18 -0.57 -15.02
C PHE A 82 -12.07 0.10 -14.23
N SER A 83 -11.61 -0.58 -13.18
CA SER A 83 -10.46 -0.19 -12.38
C SER A 83 -9.48 -1.34 -12.36
N GLU A 84 -8.20 -1.03 -12.50
CA GLU A 84 -7.13 -2.03 -12.50
C GLU A 84 -6.14 -1.77 -11.37
N VAL A 85 -5.50 -2.84 -10.93
CA VAL A 85 -4.51 -2.81 -9.87
C VAL A 85 -3.51 -3.92 -10.10
N GLU A 86 -2.22 -3.59 -10.00
CA GLU A 86 -1.18 -4.60 -10.01
C GLU A 86 -1.05 -5.20 -8.60
N PHE A 87 -0.66 -6.47 -8.54
CA PHE A 87 -0.38 -7.14 -7.29
C PHE A 87 0.77 -8.12 -7.42
N ASP A 88 1.36 -8.45 -6.28
CA ASP A 88 2.34 -9.51 -6.12
C ASP A 88 2.05 -10.31 -4.85
N ILE A 89 2.09 -11.63 -4.94
CA ILE A 89 1.99 -12.55 -3.81
C ILE A 89 3.35 -13.18 -3.63
N ASP A 90 3.98 -13.00 -2.47
CA ASP A 90 5.29 -13.56 -2.10
C ASP A 90 5.11 -14.66 -1.04
N THR A 91 5.41 -15.92 -1.38
CA THR A 91 5.35 -17.02 -0.40
C THR A 91 6.49 -17.05 0.58
N LEU A 92 7.67 -16.51 0.24
CA LEU A 92 8.81 -16.54 1.15
C LEU A 92 8.51 -15.72 2.40
N ASN A 93 7.82 -14.60 2.20
CA ASN A 93 7.45 -13.67 3.26
C ASN A 93 5.96 -13.74 3.64
N ASN A 94 5.17 -14.57 2.95
CA ASN A 94 3.73 -14.67 3.10
C ASN A 94 3.00 -13.32 2.95
N LEU A 95 3.34 -12.56 1.92
CA LEU A 95 2.80 -11.23 1.69
C LEU A 95 1.95 -11.15 0.43
N LEU A 96 0.89 -10.35 0.49
CA LEU A 96 0.22 -9.77 -0.68
C LEU A 96 0.54 -8.28 -0.73
N ILE A 97 1.13 -7.86 -1.84
CA ILE A 97 1.45 -6.47 -2.14
C ILE A 97 0.52 -6.00 -3.23
N ILE A 98 -0.15 -4.88 -3.01
CA ILE A 98 -1.08 -4.27 -3.95
C ILE A 98 -0.55 -2.88 -4.31
N TYR A 99 -0.36 -2.61 -5.60
CA TYR A 99 0.18 -1.35 -6.11
C TYR A 99 -0.97 -0.47 -6.63
N GLY A 100 -1.22 0.66 -5.98
CA GLY A 100 -2.32 1.54 -6.42
C GLY A 100 -2.70 2.59 -5.39
N SER A 101 -3.82 3.27 -5.64
CA SER A 101 -4.29 4.36 -4.79
C SER A 101 -5.06 3.86 -3.55
N SER A 102 -5.14 4.67 -2.50
CA SER A 102 -5.95 4.34 -1.31
C SER A 102 -7.44 4.19 -1.59
N VAL A 103 -7.94 4.74 -2.70
CA VAL A 103 -9.35 4.64 -3.10
C VAL A 103 -9.67 3.24 -3.63
N ASP A 104 -8.66 2.57 -4.16
CA ASP A 104 -8.79 1.30 -4.86
C ASP A 104 -8.73 0.11 -3.91
N ILE A 105 -7.93 0.21 -2.85
CA ILE A 105 -7.69 -0.90 -1.91
C ILE A 105 -8.94 -1.51 -1.28
N PRO A 106 -9.92 -0.75 -0.78
CA PRO A 106 -11.14 -1.35 -0.25
C PRO A 106 -11.88 -2.16 -1.31
N LYS A 107 -11.86 -1.73 -2.58
CA LYS A 107 -12.53 -2.40 -3.69
C LYS A 107 -11.87 -3.75 -3.99
N PHE A 108 -10.54 -3.82 -3.92
CA PHE A 108 -9.77 -5.00 -4.30
C PHE A 108 -9.53 -5.97 -3.13
N LYS A 109 -9.43 -5.48 -1.89
CA LYS A 109 -9.32 -6.32 -0.68
C LYS A 109 -10.46 -7.35 -0.59
N GLY A 110 -11.69 -6.97 -0.96
CA GLY A 110 -12.83 -7.89 -0.96
C GLY A 110 -12.73 -8.99 -2.01
N VAL A 111 -12.02 -8.76 -3.12
CA VAL A 111 -11.76 -9.78 -4.15
C VAL A 111 -10.75 -10.79 -3.61
N PHE A 112 -9.58 -10.32 -3.17
CA PHE A 112 -8.54 -11.18 -2.61
C PHE A 112 -9.04 -11.98 -1.41
N LYS A 113 -9.81 -11.35 -0.50
CA LYS A 113 -10.41 -12.05 0.63
C LYS A 113 -11.25 -13.24 0.16
N ARG A 114 -12.15 -13.07 -0.83
CA ARG A 114 -13.02 -14.17 -1.31
C ARG A 114 -12.23 -15.36 -1.85
N ILE A 115 -11.13 -15.11 -2.53
CA ILE A 115 -10.33 -16.19 -3.15
C ILE A 115 -9.43 -16.86 -2.12
N LEU A 116 -8.80 -16.07 -1.25
CA LEU A 116 -7.90 -16.58 -0.20
C LEU A 116 -8.65 -17.24 0.97
N THR A 117 -9.96 -17.00 1.16
CA THR A 117 -10.74 -17.44 2.34
C THR A 117 -10.96 -18.95 2.52
N LYS A 118 -10.48 -19.84 1.65
CA LYS A 118 -10.39 -21.27 2.01
C LYS A 118 -9.25 -21.48 3.01
N GLY A 119 -9.45 -21.03 4.26
CA GLY A 119 -8.58 -21.30 5.41
C GLY A 119 -7.45 -20.30 5.65
N LYS A 120 -7.31 -19.22 4.87
CA LYS A 120 -6.25 -18.21 5.06
C LYS A 120 -6.85 -16.87 5.49
N SER A 121 -6.21 -16.17 6.42
CA SER A 121 -6.58 -14.79 6.78
C SER A 121 -5.70 -13.78 6.02
N LEU A 122 -6.21 -12.55 5.90
CA LEU A 122 -5.52 -11.44 5.23
C LEU A 122 -5.52 -10.22 6.17
N THR A 123 -4.36 -9.94 6.78
CA THR A 123 -4.18 -8.87 7.76
C THR A 123 -3.30 -7.76 7.20
N PRO A 124 -3.67 -6.47 7.32
CA PRO A 124 -2.77 -5.40 6.88
C PRO A 124 -1.47 -5.41 7.70
N LEU A 125 -0.33 -5.33 7.02
CA LEU A 125 0.97 -5.24 7.69
C LEU A 125 1.04 -3.93 8.48
N ASN A 126 1.45 -4.01 9.75
CA ASN A 126 1.52 -2.82 10.61
C ASN A 126 2.75 -1.95 10.25
N ILE A 127 2.53 -1.02 9.33
CA ILE A 127 3.55 -0.05 8.90
C ILE A 127 3.37 1.34 9.52
N SER A 128 2.84 1.39 10.75
CA SER A 128 2.70 2.68 11.47
C SER A 128 4.07 3.35 11.69
N PRO A 129 4.17 4.69 11.62
CA PRO A 129 5.46 5.39 11.67
C PRO A 129 6.36 5.00 12.84
N TYR A 130 5.78 4.79 14.02
CA TYR A 130 6.53 4.36 15.22
C TYR A 130 7.11 2.96 15.09
N VAL A 131 6.36 2.01 14.54
CA VAL A 131 6.85 0.64 14.30
C VAL A 131 7.99 0.68 13.30
N ILE A 132 7.82 1.41 12.20
CA ILE A 132 8.83 1.52 11.16
C ILE A 132 10.11 2.18 11.65
N TYR A 133 9.99 3.29 12.37
CA TYR A 133 11.13 3.95 12.99
C TYR A 133 11.92 3.00 13.91
N ASN A 134 11.22 2.19 14.70
CA ASN A 134 11.86 1.22 15.59
C ASN A 134 12.56 0.07 14.86
N LYS A 135 12.09 -0.32 13.66
CA LYS A 135 12.76 -1.32 12.83
C LYS A 135 13.96 -0.72 12.10
N ILE A 136 13.80 0.41 11.43
CA ILE A 136 14.86 1.05 10.64
C ILE A 136 16.06 1.43 11.50
N LYS A 137 15.86 1.92 12.73
CA LYS A 137 16.98 2.31 13.61
C LYS A 137 17.89 1.14 14.00
N LEU A 138 17.44 -0.10 13.82
CA LEU A 138 18.23 -1.32 14.07
C LEU A 138 19.01 -1.77 12.82
N THR A 139 18.77 -1.15 11.68
CA THR A 139 19.47 -1.43 10.42
C THR A 139 20.68 -0.52 10.24
N SER A 140 21.57 -0.88 9.31
CA SER A 140 22.68 -0.03 8.89
C SER A 140 22.28 1.03 7.84
N ILE A 141 21.00 1.13 7.49
CA ILE A 141 20.52 2.05 6.46
C ILE A 141 20.58 3.48 6.99
N PHE A 142 21.20 4.38 6.23
CA PHE A 142 21.17 5.80 6.56
C PHE A 142 19.78 6.37 6.23
N PHE A 143 19.20 7.08 7.20
CA PHE A 143 17.90 7.72 7.01
C PHE A 143 17.84 9.10 7.66
N LYS A 144 17.03 9.99 7.09
CA LYS A 144 16.70 11.30 7.63
C LYS A 144 15.20 11.54 7.62
N ILE A 145 14.64 11.90 8.76
CA ILE A 145 13.22 12.26 8.87
C ILE A 145 13.08 13.74 8.51
N TYR A 146 12.22 14.03 7.53
CA TYR A 146 11.98 15.38 7.02
C TYR A 146 10.70 16.01 7.55
N LYS A 147 9.62 15.22 7.67
CA LYS A 147 8.31 15.71 8.13
C LYS A 147 7.63 14.68 9.00
N MET A 148 6.89 15.15 9.99
CA MET A 148 6.07 14.30 10.85
C MET A 148 4.67 14.90 11.02
N SER A 149 3.69 14.07 11.38
CA SER A 149 2.37 14.51 11.85
C SER A 149 2.04 13.82 13.16
N ILE A 150 1.73 14.60 14.19
CA ILE A 150 1.44 14.15 15.56
C ILE A 150 0.01 14.55 15.88
N GLN A 151 -0.85 13.60 16.26
CA GLN A 151 -2.28 13.86 16.43
C GLN A 151 -2.64 14.55 17.76
N ALA A 152 -1.97 14.17 18.84
CA ALA A 152 -2.24 14.64 20.20
C ALA A 152 -1.05 15.41 20.79
N TYR A 153 -0.49 16.35 20.02
CA TYR A 153 0.62 17.18 20.49
C TYR A 153 0.18 18.10 21.61
N LYS A 154 0.93 18.13 22.71
CA LYS A 154 0.63 18.95 23.88
C LYS A 154 1.55 20.16 23.91
N HIS A 155 0.98 21.35 23.69
CA HIS A 155 1.70 22.60 23.89
C HIS A 155 1.94 22.85 25.38
N THR A 156 2.97 23.63 25.71
CA THR A 156 3.34 23.99 27.10
C THR A 156 2.19 24.67 27.85
N GLU A 157 1.33 25.39 27.14
CA GLU A 157 0.14 26.08 27.65
C GLU A 157 -1.09 25.16 27.81
N GLY A 158 -0.93 23.85 27.59
CA GLY A 158 -1.99 22.84 27.79
C GLY A 158 -2.89 22.60 26.59
N ALA A 159 -2.76 23.35 25.50
CA ALA A 159 -3.49 23.08 24.25
C ALA A 159 -3.07 21.73 23.65
N ILE A 160 -4.05 20.92 23.22
CA ILE A 160 -3.84 19.63 22.56
C ILE A 160 -4.38 19.71 21.15
N GLY A 161 -3.57 19.32 20.17
CA GLY A 161 -4.01 19.31 18.78
C GLY A 161 -3.03 18.63 17.82
N MET A 162 -3.37 18.69 16.54
CA MET A 162 -2.52 18.15 15.48
C MET A 162 -1.33 19.08 15.23
N PHE A 163 -0.12 18.54 15.29
CA PHE A 163 1.12 19.25 15.01
C PHE A 163 1.85 18.60 13.82
N LYS A 164 2.37 19.42 12.90
CA LYS A 164 3.02 18.97 11.67
C LYS A 164 4.39 19.64 11.48
N PRO A 165 5.42 19.24 12.24
CA PRO A 165 6.72 19.88 12.15
C PRO A 165 7.48 19.43 10.89
N ASP A 166 8.20 20.38 10.30
CA ASP A 166 9.36 20.09 9.46
C ASP A 166 10.57 19.83 10.36
N ILE A 167 11.31 18.76 10.07
CA ILE A 167 12.40 18.26 10.89
C ILE A 167 13.73 18.59 10.24
N SER A 168 14.49 19.48 10.87
CA SER A 168 15.81 19.89 10.40
C SER A 168 16.95 18.98 10.88
N LYS A 169 16.78 18.35 12.05
CA LYS A 169 17.77 17.48 12.70
C LYS A 169 17.13 16.16 13.15
N ASN A 170 17.73 15.03 12.81
CA ASN A 170 17.22 13.70 13.18
C ASN A 170 17.04 13.50 14.70
N GLN A 171 17.87 14.14 15.52
CA GLN A 171 17.74 14.06 16.98
C GLN A 171 16.38 14.60 17.47
N ILE A 172 15.83 15.62 16.82
CA ILE A 172 14.50 16.15 17.15
C ILE A 172 13.44 15.09 16.85
N ALA A 173 13.55 14.44 15.69
CA ALA A 173 12.66 13.36 15.28
C ALA A 173 12.67 12.20 16.29
N LYS A 174 13.87 11.80 16.74
CA LYS A 174 14.05 10.76 17.76
C LYS A 174 13.31 11.11 19.05
N ASN A 175 13.50 12.32 19.58
CA ASN A 175 12.82 12.76 20.79
C ASN A 175 11.29 12.75 20.63
N LEU A 176 10.79 13.21 19.49
CA LEU A 176 9.34 13.21 19.19
C LEU A 176 8.77 11.79 19.08
N PHE A 177 9.51 10.83 18.51
CA PHE A 177 9.08 9.43 18.48
C PHE A 177 9.06 8.79 19.87
N GLU A 178 10.00 9.14 20.75
CA GLU A 178 10.06 8.65 22.13
C GLU A 178 8.91 9.21 22.97
N GLU A 179 8.57 10.49 22.79
CA GLU A 179 7.51 11.19 23.52
C GLU A 179 6.11 10.78 23.04
N TYR A 180 5.86 10.84 21.72
CA TYR A 180 4.52 10.70 21.16
C TYR A 180 4.20 9.31 20.62
N LYS A 181 5.20 8.44 20.39
CA LYS A 181 5.03 7.03 20.01
C LYS A 181 3.93 6.83 18.94
N HIS A 182 2.81 6.21 19.32
CA HIS A 182 1.68 5.85 18.45
C HIS A 182 0.80 7.03 17.99
N ASP A 183 1.02 8.23 18.54
CA ASP A 183 0.38 9.47 18.11
C ASP A 183 1.07 10.11 16.91
N VAL A 184 2.26 9.61 16.53
CA VAL A 184 2.85 9.91 15.23
C VAL A 184 2.08 9.17 14.15
N THR A 185 1.31 9.92 13.37
CA THR A 185 0.36 9.38 12.37
C THR A 185 0.91 9.32 10.96
N LYS A 186 1.87 10.19 10.62
CA LYS A 186 2.55 10.22 9.32
C LYS A 186 4.02 10.62 9.45
N CYS A 187 4.88 10.10 8.59
CA CYS A 187 6.29 10.45 8.55
C CYS A 187 6.83 10.39 7.13
N LEU A 188 7.51 11.45 6.69
CA LEU A 188 8.30 11.48 5.45
C LEU A 188 9.77 11.25 5.82
N ILE A 189 10.33 10.16 5.32
CA ILE A 189 11.71 9.74 5.57
C ILE A 189 12.45 9.70 4.25
N TYR A 190 13.68 10.18 4.26
CA TYR A 190 14.64 10.03 3.18
C TYR A 190 15.63 8.95 3.55
N PHE A 191 16.02 8.13 2.58
CA PHE A 191 16.96 7.04 2.75
C PHE A 191 18.10 7.16 1.75
N THR A 192 19.26 6.68 2.18
CA THR A 192 20.41 6.44 1.32
C THR A 192 20.97 5.05 1.63
N TYR A 193 21.04 4.17 0.62
CA TYR A 193 21.54 2.81 0.77
C TYR A 193 22.12 2.30 -0.55
N ASP A 194 23.38 1.82 -0.56
CA ASP A 194 24.04 1.26 -1.76
C ASP A 194 23.83 2.07 -3.05
N ASN A 195 23.98 3.40 -2.95
CA ASN A 195 23.76 4.41 -4.01
C ASN A 195 22.30 4.69 -4.40
N PHE A 196 21.33 4.02 -3.80
CA PHE A 196 19.92 4.38 -3.95
C PHE A 196 19.57 5.56 -3.04
N GLU A 197 18.91 6.55 -3.62
CA GLU A 197 18.32 7.68 -2.91
C GLU A 197 16.81 7.69 -3.11
N PHE A 198 16.06 7.65 -2.02
CA PHE A 198 14.61 7.59 -2.12
C PHE A 198 13.92 8.20 -0.90
N TYR A 199 12.68 8.61 -1.11
CA TYR A 199 11.80 9.07 -0.05
C TYR A 199 10.72 8.04 0.20
N THR A 200 10.34 7.84 1.45
CA THR A 200 9.13 7.11 1.77
C THR A 200 8.23 7.88 2.70
N ASN A 201 6.93 7.70 2.50
CA ASN A 201 5.91 8.19 3.40
C ASN A 201 5.22 7.00 4.05
N PHE A 202 5.30 6.94 5.38
CA PHE A 202 4.60 5.96 6.19
C PHE A 202 3.41 6.63 6.86
N SER A 203 2.28 5.93 6.91
CA SER A 203 1.13 6.40 7.65
C SER A 203 0.47 5.31 8.49
N LYS A 204 -0.24 5.75 9.53
CA LYS A 204 -1.05 4.88 10.39
C LYS A 204 -2.18 4.17 9.62
N THR A 205 -2.54 4.62 8.41
CA THR A 205 -3.55 3.96 7.58
C THR A 205 -3.00 2.78 6.79
N GLY A 206 -1.72 2.42 6.96
CA GLY A 206 -1.14 1.23 6.36
C GLY A 206 -0.79 1.38 4.88
N ASN A 207 -0.61 2.62 4.39
CA ASN A 207 -0.05 2.87 3.07
C ASN A 207 1.45 3.17 3.14
N LEU A 208 2.20 2.62 2.20
CA LEU A 208 3.60 2.91 1.97
C LEU A 208 3.71 3.66 0.65
N GLN A 209 4.23 4.87 0.65
CA GLN A 209 4.59 5.55 -0.60
C GLN A 209 6.09 5.54 -0.73
N ILE A 210 6.60 5.18 -1.89
CA ILE A 210 8.03 5.19 -2.24
C ILE A 210 8.19 6.15 -3.40
N ARG A 211 9.11 7.11 -3.27
CA ARG A 211 9.45 8.05 -4.32
C ARG A 211 10.92 7.89 -4.67
N CYS A 212 11.21 7.39 -5.87
CA CYS A 212 12.53 6.99 -6.34
C CYS A 212 12.61 7.09 -7.88
N HIS A 213 13.78 6.87 -8.43
CA HIS A 213 13.92 6.55 -9.85
C HIS A 213 13.23 5.21 -10.18
N GLU A 214 12.69 5.12 -11.39
CA GLU A 214 11.93 3.94 -11.84
C GLU A 214 12.80 2.67 -11.86
N ASP A 215 14.02 2.78 -12.39
CA ASP A 215 14.96 1.66 -12.50
C ASP A 215 15.36 1.08 -11.12
N ASP A 216 15.28 1.89 -10.07
CA ASP A 216 15.67 1.51 -8.71
C ASP A 216 14.50 0.93 -7.89
N PHE A 217 13.26 1.07 -8.38
CA PHE A 217 12.05 0.81 -7.59
C PHE A 217 12.01 -0.61 -7.01
N LEU A 218 12.28 -1.62 -7.83
CA LEU A 218 12.19 -3.02 -7.42
C LEU A 218 13.22 -3.38 -6.34
N GLU A 219 14.44 -2.85 -6.42
CA GLU A 219 15.47 -3.10 -5.41
C GLU A 219 15.17 -2.35 -4.11
N ILE A 220 14.73 -1.09 -4.19
CA ILE A 220 14.27 -0.31 -3.03
C ILE A 220 13.11 -0.99 -2.32
N GLN A 221 12.14 -1.52 -3.09
CA GLN A 221 11.01 -2.25 -2.55
C GLN A 221 11.48 -3.48 -1.75
N LYS A 222 12.40 -4.29 -2.29
CA LYS A 222 12.97 -5.45 -1.59
C LYS A 222 13.64 -5.06 -0.28
N ILE A 223 14.46 -4.00 -0.28
CA ILE A 223 15.14 -3.48 0.92
C ILE A 223 14.13 -3.08 1.99
N LEU A 224 13.09 -2.34 1.59
CA LEU A 224 12.04 -1.90 2.51
C LEU A 224 11.27 -3.09 3.06
N ILE A 225 10.76 -3.99 2.21
CA ILE A 225 10.02 -5.18 2.65
C ILE A 225 10.83 -6.00 3.65
N LYS A 226 12.12 -6.24 3.37
CA LYS A 226 13.02 -6.93 4.30
C LYS A 226 13.09 -6.22 5.65
N THR A 227 13.21 -4.89 5.65
CA THR A 227 13.21 -4.05 6.86
C THR A 227 11.87 -4.10 7.61
N LEU A 228 10.76 -4.24 6.89
CA LEU A 228 9.42 -4.27 7.44
C LEU A 228 9.06 -5.59 8.13
N ILE A 229 9.72 -6.70 7.76
CA ILE A 229 9.40 -8.04 8.28
C ILE A 229 10.30 -8.42 9.47
N ILE A 230 11.52 -7.85 9.57
CA ILE A 230 12.42 -8.00 10.75
C ILE A 230 11.74 -7.45 12.01
#